data_AF-A0A1I6H8J5-F1
#
_entry.id   AF-A0A1I6H8J5-F1
#
_cell.length_a   1.000
_cell.length_b   1.000
_cell.length_c   1.000
_cell.angle_alpha   90.00
_cell.angle_beta   90.00
_cell.angle_gamma   90.00
#
_symmetry.space_group_name_H-M   'P 1'
#
loop_
_entity.id
_entity.type
_entity.pdbx_description
1 polymer ?
#
loop_
_entity_poly.entity_id
_entity_poly.type
_entity_poly.pdbx_seq_one_letter_code
_entity_poly.pdbx_strand_id
1 'polypeptide(L)'
;MGYACPVCDVPQQDAEHLANHLAFTAMTHGGDHESWLDEHVPDWSTGGPAELGPKVTELAEETEYDAVFEDTVHDHAPHDHDSLFDEEAGGETPSTGVVAQREPVDDETQAVLDEARAMTREMLGGSADGADGADDTDDVDADADSADGADGADGADDVDDTGD
;
A
#
# COMPACT_ATOMS: atom_id res chain seq x y z
N MET A 1 15.90 -0.49 -14.89
CA MET A 1 16.02 -1.54 -15.92
C MET A 1 15.20 -2.71 -15.40
N GLY A 2 14.23 -3.17 -16.19
CA GLY A 2 13.25 -4.15 -15.77
C GLY A 2 13.62 -5.57 -16.20
N TYR A 3 12.79 -6.54 -15.83
CA TYR A 3 12.97 -7.94 -16.20
C TYR A 3 11.65 -8.53 -16.70
N ALA A 4 11.68 -9.23 -17.82
CA ALA A 4 10.52 -9.94 -18.34
C ALA A 4 10.29 -11.23 -17.55
N CYS A 5 9.03 -11.48 -17.18
CA CYS A 5 8.66 -12.77 -16.61
C CYS A 5 8.89 -13.89 -17.64
N PRO A 6 9.68 -14.95 -17.34
CA PRO A 6 10.01 -16.00 -18.30
C PRO A 6 8.82 -16.90 -18.70
N VAL A 7 7.66 -16.73 -18.05
CA VAL A 7 6.45 -17.53 -18.29
C VAL A 7 5.40 -16.76 -19.09
N CYS A 8 5.20 -15.47 -18.80
CA CYS A 8 4.14 -14.67 -19.41
C CYS A 8 4.63 -13.40 -20.12
N ASP A 9 5.95 -13.21 -20.21
CA ASP A 9 6.63 -12.09 -20.87
C ASP A 9 6.27 -10.69 -20.33
N VAL A 10 5.56 -10.61 -19.20
CA VAL A 10 5.18 -9.32 -18.59
C VAL A 10 6.43 -8.66 -18.00
N PRO A 11 6.78 -7.42 -18.41
CA PRO A 11 7.92 -6.70 -17.87
C PRO A 11 7.66 -6.25 -16.43
N GLN A 12 8.64 -6.46 -15.56
CA GLN A 12 8.63 -6.10 -14.15
C GLN A 12 9.68 -5.03 -13.87
N GLN A 13 9.39 -4.11 -12.95
CA GLN A 13 10.23 -2.94 -12.70
C GLN A 13 11.65 -3.30 -12.22
N ASP A 14 11.78 -4.31 -11.37
CA ASP A 14 13.03 -4.75 -10.77
C ASP A 14 12.97 -6.24 -10.36
N ALA A 15 14.10 -6.74 -9.82
CA ALA A 15 14.27 -8.12 -9.38
C ALA A 15 13.25 -8.55 -8.32
N GLU A 16 12.90 -7.64 -7.40
CA GLU A 16 11.98 -7.93 -6.31
C GLU A 16 10.54 -8.02 -6.83
N HIS A 17 10.15 -7.13 -7.74
CA HIS A 17 8.86 -7.18 -8.41
C HIS A 17 8.71 -8.46 -9.25
N LEU A 18 9.77 -8.87 -9.96
CA LEU A 18 9.79 -10.14 -10.68
C LEU A 18 9.60 -11.34 -9.74
N ALA A 19 10.35 -11.38 -8.63
CA ALA A 19 10.23 -12.44 -7.64
C ALA A 19 8.83 -12.50 -7.04
N ASN A 20 8.25 -11.36 -6.68
CA ASN A 20 6.89 -11.27 -6.17
C ASN A 20 5.86 -11.75 -7.20
N HIS A 21 5.95 -11.27 -8.44
CA HIS A 21 5.06 -11.67 -9.51
C HIS A 21 5.06 -13.19 -9.71
N LEU A 22 6.23 -13.81 -9.81
CA LEU A 22 6.38 -15.25 -9.94
C LEU A 22 5.81 -16.01 -8.73
N ALA A 23 6.23 -15.64 -7.52
CA ALA A 23 5.85 -16.34 -6.29
C ALA A 23 4.34 -16.23 -6.01
N PHE A 24 3.75 -15.03 -6.13
CA PHE A 24 2.30 -14.86 -5.92
C PHE A 24 1.49 -15.56 -7.00
N THR A 25 1.89 -15.48 -8.27
CA THR A 25 1.17 -16.15 -9.35
C THR A 25 1.24 -17.67 -9.19
N ALA A 26 2.40 -18.21 -8.83
CA ALA A 26 2.54 -19.62 -8.50
C ALA A 26 1.65 -20.02 -7.30
N MET A 27 1.60 -19.25 -6.22
CA MET A 27 0.76 -19.58 -5.06
C MET A 27 -0.75 -19.46 -5.31
N THR A 28 -1.19 -18.51 -6.15
CA THR A 28 -2.62 -18.21 -6.34
C THR A 28 -3.23 -18.89 -7.56
N HIS A 29 -2.46 -19.06 -8.63
CA HIS A 29 -2.90 -19.64 -9.89
C HIS A 29 -2.21 -20.96 -10.21
N GLY A 30 -1.03 -21.22 -9.65
CA GLY A 30 -0.23 -22.41 -9.94
C GLY A 30 0.17 -22.51 -11.40
N GLY A 31 0.39 -23.73 -11.87
CA GLY A 31 0.55 -24.04 -13.29
C GLY A 31 1.96 -23.72 -13.79
N ASP A 32 2.06 -22.99 -14.91
CA ASP A 32 3.34 -22.74 -15.58
C ASP A 32 4.31 -21.95 -14.69
N HIS A 33 3.80 -21.03 -13.87
CA HIS A 33 4.63 -20.23 -12.95
C HIS A 33 5.20 -21.08 -11.81
N GLU A 34 4.39 -21.98 -11.25
CA GLU A 34 4.82 -22.93 -10.21
C GLU A 34 5.80 -23.95 -10.78
N SER A 35 5.49 -24.55 -11.93
CA SER A 35 6.35 -25.55 -12.59
C SER A 35 7.71 -24.97 -12.96
N TRP A 36 7.73 -23.72 -13.44
CA TRP A 36 8.97 -23.03 -13.77
C TRP A 36 9.82 -22.79 -12.52
N LEU A 37 9.20 -22.32 -11.42
CA LEU A 37 9.90 -22.09 -10.16
C LEU A 37 10.42 -23.40 -9.54
N ASP A 38 9.64 -24.48 -9.56
CA ASP A 38 10.06 -25.78 -9.04
C ASP A 38 11.27 -26.36 -9.80
N GLU A 39 11.37 -26.10 -11.10
CA GLU A 39 12.49 -26.56 -11.93
C GLU A 39 13.76 -25.71 -11.75
N HIS A 40 13.61 -24.38 -11.64
CA HIS A 40 14.74 -23.45 -11.71
C HIS A 40 15.21 -22.98 -10.34
N VAL A 41 14.31 -22.86 -9.36
CA VAL A 41 14.59 -22.34 -8.02
C VAL A 41 13.94 -23.26 -6.99
N PRO A 42 14.51 -24.46 -6.74
CA PRO A 42 14.02 -25.31 -5.66
C PRO A 42 14.04 -24.53 -4.34
N ASP A 43 13.03 -24.79 -3.49
CA ASP A 43 12.78 -24.08 -2.23
C ASP A 43 12.31 -22.62 -2.35
N TRP A 44 11.90 -22.16 -3.54
CA TRP A 44 11.31 -20.83 -3.74
C TRP A 44 10.18 -20.52 -2.74
N SER A 45 9.37 -21.51 -2.39
CA SER A 45 8.22 -21.35 -1.48
C SER A 45 8.62 -20.97 -0.04
N THR A 46 9.89 -21.14 0.32
CA THR A 46 10.41 -20.82 1.65
C THR A 46 11.21 -19.51 1.70
N GLY A 47 11.62 -19.00 0.54
CA GLY A 47 12.43 -17.80 0.41
C GLY A 47 11.60 -16.55 0.17
N GLY A 48 12.08 -15.42 0.68
CA GLY A 48 11.47 -14.11 0.43
C GLY A 48 11.81 -13.54 -0.96
N PRO A 49 11.12 -12.47 -1.40
CA PRO A 49 11.40 -11.79 -2.67
C PRO A 49 12.84 -11.31 -2.82
N ALA A 50 13.47 -10.87 -1.72
CA ALA A 50 14.87 -10.46 -1.69
C ALA A 50 15.86 -11.62 -1.95
N GLU A 51 15.49 -12.85 -1.58
CA GLU A 51 16.31 -14.05 -1.79
C GLU A 51 16.04 -14.70 -3.15
N LEU A 52 14.80 -14.59 -3.64
CA LEU A 52 14.37 -15.08 -4.95
C LEU A 52 14.83 -14.18 -6.08
N GLY A 53 14.76 -12.86 -5.90
CA GLY A 53 15.07 -11.84 -6.90
C GLY A 53 16.39 -12.10 -7.64
N PRO A 54 17.53 -12.19 -6.94
CA PRO A 54 18.82 -12.45 -7.58
C PRO A 54 18.83 -13.73 -8.42
N LYS A 55 18.20 -14.80 -7.93
CA LYS A 55 18.15 -16.11 -8.61
C LYS A 55 17.30 -16.06 -9.88
N VAL A 56 16.15 -15.39 -9.84
CA VAL A 56 15.26 -15.30 -11.00
C VAL A 56 15.80 -14.34 -12.06
N THR A 57 16.50 -13.27 -11.67
CA THR A 57 17.12 -12.34 -12.64
C THR A 57 18.29 -12.93 -13.41
N GLU A 58 18.95 -13.97 -12.89
CA GLU A 58 19.99 -14.69 -13.66
C GLU A 58 19.40 -15.49 -14.83
N LEU A 59 18.09 -15.78 -14.78
CA LEU A 59 17.37 -16.61 -15.74
C LEU A 59 16.37 -15.81 -16.60
N ALA A 60 16.01 -14.60 -16.17
CA ALA A 60 15.07 -13.72 -16.84
C ALA A 60 15.76 -12.77 -17.82
N GLU A 61 15.06 -12.40 -18.89
CA GLU A 61 15.54 -11.42 -19.85
C GLU A 61 15.43 -10.00 -19.26
N GLU A 62 16.53 -9.24 -19.33
CA GLU A 62 16.52 -7.81 -18.98
C GLU A 62 15.81 -7.02 -20.09
N THR A 63 14.84 -6.18 -19.71
CA THR A 63 13.99 -5.44 -20.66
C THR A 63 13.70 -4.02 -20.16
N GLU A 64 13.20 -3.18 -21.06
CA GLU A 64 12.74 -1.85 -20.69
C GLU A 64 11.36 -1.93 -20.02
N TYR A 65 11.22 -1.24 -18.88
CA TYR A 65 9.95 -1.10 -18.18
C TYR A 65 9.40 0.30 -18.43
N ASP A 66 8.20 0.37 -19.03
CA ASP A 66 7.54 1.64 -19.36
C ASP A 66 6.82 2.20 -18.13
N ALA A 67 7.47 3.14 -17.44
CA ALA A 67 6.94 3.77 -16.23
C ALA A 67 5.88 4.84 -16.57
N VAL A 68 4.69 4.41 -17.00
CA VAL A 68 3.61 5.32 -17.47
C VAL A 68 2.88 6.11 -16.39
N PHE A 69 3.16 5.90 -15.10
CA PHE A 69 2.43 6.52 -13.99
C PHE A 69 3.27 7.41 -13.05
N GLU A 70 4.59 7.47 -13.21
CA GLU A 70 5.47 8.32 -12.38
C GLU A 70 5.28 9.83 -12.69
N ASP A 71 4.85 10.16 -13.91
CA ASP A 71 4.70 11.55 -14.38
C ASP A 71 3.41 12.22 -13.86
N THR A 72 2.37 11.46 -13.57
CA THR A 72 1.07 12.02 -13.11
C THR A 72 1.02 12.32 -11.61
N VAL A 73 2.02 11.89 -10.83
CA VAL A 73 2.05 12.11 -9.36
C VAL A 73 2.84 13.36 -8.98
N HIS A 74 3.70 13.85 -9.87
CA HIS A 74 4.54 15.02 -9.65
C HIS A 74 3.91 16.34 -10.15
N ASP A 75 2.84 16.28 -10.94
CA ASP A 75 2.06 17.45 -11.39
C ASP A 75 0.94 17.81 -10.39
N HIS A 76 1.25 17.80 -9.08
CA HIS A 76 0.48 18.56 -8.12
C HIS A 76 1.06 19.97 -8.05
N ALA A 77 0.77 20.79 -9.07
CA ALA A 77 0.78 22.23 -8.87
C ALA A 77 -0.10 22.54 -7.64
N PRO A 78 0.37 23.33 -6.66
CA PRO A 78 -0.48 23.74 -5.56
C PRO A 78 -1.58 24.61 -6.13
N HIS A 79 -2.74 24.02 -6.38
CA HIS A 79 -3.97 24.77 -6.58
C HIS A 79 -4.27 25.45 -5.25
N ASP A 80 -3.85 26.71 -5.18
CA ASP A 80 -4.20 27.65 -4.13
C ASP A 80 -5.73 27.77 -4.12
N HIS A 81 -6.37 27.08 -3.18
CA HIS A 81 -7.82 27.13 -2.96
C HIS A 81 -8.24 28.41 -2.20
N ASP A 82 -7.35 29.39 -2.05
CA ASP A 82 -7.57 30.64 -1.31
C ASP A 82 -7.83 31.82 -2.27
N SER A 83 -8.70 31.65 -3.26
CA SER A 83 -9.08 32.76 -4.15
C SER A 83 -10.47 32.65 -4.79
N LEU A 84 -11.41 31.98 -4.11
CA LEU A 84 -12.81 31.93 -4.57
C LEU A 84 -13.77 32.81 -3.74
N PHE A 85 -13.25 33.70 -2.88
CA PHE A 85 -14.04 34.70 -2.17
C PHE A 85 -13.37 36.08 -2.15
N ASP A 86 -12.97 36.60 -3.31
CA ASP A 86 -12.74 38.04 -3.46
C ASP A 86 -13.42 38.52 -4.75
N GLU A 87 -14.70 38.86 -4.62
CA GLU A 87 -15.48 39.50 -5.68
C GLU A 87 -15.29 41.02 -5.58
N GLU A 88 -14.15 41.54 -6.05
CA GLU A 88 -14.13 42.87 -6.66
C GLU A 88 -12.96 43.04 -7.65
N ALA A 89 -13.30 43.47 -8.88
CA ALA A 89 -12.42 44.04 -9.90
C ALA A 89 -11.61 43.09 -10.82
N GLY A 90 -12.28 42.68 -11.91
CA GLY A 90 -11.79 42.89 -13.28
C GLY A 90 -10.50 42.21 -13.72
N GLY A 91 -10.62 41.07 -14.40
CA GLY A 91 -9.53 40.46 -15.17
C GLY A 91 -10.00 39.24 -15.95
N GLU A 92 -10.19 39.42 -17.24
CA GLU A 92 -10.23 38.42 -18.31
C GLU A 92 -9.51 37.09 -17.99
N THR A 93 -10.29 36.03 -17.74
CA THR A 93 -9.81 34.65 -17.65
C THR A 93 -10.04 33.92 -18.98
N PRO A 94 -9.06 33.12 -19.47
CA PRO A 94 -9.21 32.38 -20.71
C PRO A 94 -10.28 31.30 -20.52
N SER A 95 -11.29 31.34 -21.38
CA SER A 95 -12.31 30.31 -21.51
C SER A 95 -11.67 28.95 -21.83
N THR A 96 -11.48 28.10 -20.81
CA THR A 96 -11.47 26.65 -21.02
C THR A 96 -12.91 26.26 -21.34
N GLY A 97 -13.15 26.11 -22.63
CA GLY A 97 -14.43 25.69 -23.18
C GLY A 97 -14.79 24.27 -22.76
N VAL A 98 -16.11 24.06 -22.66
CA VAL A 98 -16.81 22.80 -22.46
C VAL A 98 -16.95 22.36 -20.99
N VAL A 99 -17.54 23.23 -20.17
CA VAL A 99 -18.78 22.77 -19.51
C VAL A 99 -19.78 22.55 -20.64
N ALA A 100 -19.80 21.33 -21.19
CA ALA A 100 -20.95 20.89 -21.96
C ALA A 100 -22.15 21.21 -21.07
N GLN A 101 -23.04 22.06 -21.59
CA GLN A 101 -24.32 22.39 -20.97
C GLN A 101 -24.86 21.10 -20.40
N ARG A 102 -24.81 20.94 -19.08
CA ARG A 102 -25.27 19.73 -18.41
C ARG A 102 -26.74 19.67 -18.76
N GLU A 103 -27.07 18.81 -19.73
CA GLU A 103 -28.46 18.63 -20.13
C GLU A 103 -29.24 18.34 -18.85
N PRO A 104 -30.43 18.93 -18.67
CA PRO A 104 -31.24 18.64 -17.50
C PRO A 104 -31.43 17.12 -17.46
N VAL A 105 -30.76 16.51 -16.48
CA VAL A 105 -30.89 15.10 -16.13
C VAL A 105 -32.37 14.82 -15.95
N ASP A 106 -32.88 13.86 -16.70
CA ASP A 106 -34.29 13.47 -16.64
C ASP A 106 -34.65 12.97 -15.24
N ASP A 107 -35.95 13.02 -14.91
CA ASP A 107 -36.45 12.67 -13.58
C ASP A 107 -36.15 11.20 -13.21
N GLU A 108 -36.06 10.30 -14.20
CA GLU A 108 -35.70 8.89 -13.97
C GLU A 108 -34.22 8.76 -13.58
N THR A 109 -33.31 9.43 -14.29
CA THR A 109 -31.89 9.51 -13.94
C THR A 109 -31.68 10.15 -12.57
N GLN A 110 -32.45 11.19 -12.23
CA GLN A 110 -32.40 11.78 -10.88
C GLN A 110 -32.86 10.79 -9.80
N ALA A 111 -33.95 10.07 -10.02
CA ALA A 111 -34.43 9.06 -9.09
C ALA A 111 -33.39 7.95 -8.84
N VAL A 112 -32.74 7.45 -9.91
CA VAL A 112 -31.69 6.41 -9.79
C VAL A 112 -30.48 6.92 -9.00
N LEU A 113 -30.04 8.16 -9.23
CA LEU A 113 -28.91 8.74 -8.50
C LEU A 113 -29.23 8.95 -7.01
N ASP A 114 -30.46 9.33 -6.67
CA ASP A 114 -30.88 9.49 -5.29
C ASP A 114 -31.06 8.15 -4.57
N GLU A 115 -31.55 7.12 -5.26
CA GLU A 115 -31.60 5.74 -4.75
C GLU A 115 -30.20 5.20 -4.45
N ALA A 116 -29.25 5.35 -5.39
CA ALA A 116 -27.88 4.93 -5.20
C ALA A 116 -27.24 5.60 -3.97
N ARG A 117 -27.44 6.91 -3.81
CA ARG A 117 -26.96 7.67 -2.63
C ARG A 117 -27.63 7.21 -1.34
N ALA A 118 -28.91 6.86 -1.36
CA ALA A 118 -29.62 6.35 -0.19
C ALA A 118 -29.05 5.01 0.28
N MET A 119 -28.78 4.07 -0.64
CA MET A 119 -28.12 2.80 -0.32
C MET A 119 -26.74 3.01 0.31
N THR A 120 -25.95 3.96 -0.21
CA THR A 120 -24.64 4.29 0.39
C THR A 120 -24.77 4.88 1.80
N ARG A 121 -25.77 5.74 2.05
CA ARG A 121 -26.01 6.28 3.39
C ARG A 121 -26.47 5.21 4.38
N GLU A 122 -27.29 4.25 3.94
CA GLU A 122 -27.69 3.11 4.77
C GLU A 122 -26.49 2.24 5.17
N MET A 123 -25.62 1.91 4.20
CA MET A 123 -24.39 1.15 4.47
C MET A 123 -23.44 1.86 5.44
N LEU A 124 -23.35 3.20 5.38
CA LEU A 124 -22.51 3.99 6.31
C LEU A 124 -23.19 4.21 7.67
N GLY A 125 -24.52 4.42 7.70
CA GLY A 125 -25.30 4.78 8.89
C GLY A 125 -25.54 3.61 9.84
N GLY A 126 -25.59 2.37 9.33
CA GLY A 126 -25.70 1.17 10.16
C GLY A 126 -24.51 0.91 11.10
N SER A 127 -23.47 1.74 11.06
CA SER A 127 -22.28 1.65 11.91
C SER A 127 -22.25 2.65 13.08
N ALA A 128 -23.21 3.59 13.18
CA ALA A 128 -23.25 4.63 14.21
C ALA A 128 -24.24 4.36 15.36
N ASP A 129 -25.19 3.44 15.21
CA ASP A 129 -26.17 3.06 16.25
C ASP A 129 -25.62 2.00 17.24
N GLY A 130 -24.40 2.21 17.74
CA GLY A 130 -23.70 1.29 18.65
C GLY A 130 -23.03 1.97 19.86
N ALA A 131 -23.29 3.25 20.11
CA ALA A 131 -22.65 4.02 21.18
C ALA A 131 -23.68 4.73 22.08
N ASP A 132 -24.61 3.98 22.66
CA ASP A 132 -25.42 4.46 23.78
C ASP A 132 -25.67 3.31 24.76
N GLY A 133 -24.75 3.18 25.73
CA GLY A 133 -24.86 2.21 26.80
C GLY A 133 -23.65 2.24 27.75
N ALA A 134 -23.66 3.23 28.67
CA ALA A 134 -23.25 3.19 30.09
C ALA A 134 -21.99 2.39 30.47
N ASP A 135 -21.05 2.85 31.28
CA ASP A 135 -21.14 3.68 32.48
C ASP A 135 -19.69 3.97 32.92
N ASP A 136 -19.45 5.20 33.38
CA ASP A 136 -18.31 5.60 34.18
C ASP A 136 -18.19 4.74 35.45
N THR A 137 -17.12 3.96 35.60
CA THR A 137 -16.49 3.77 36.91
C THR A 137 -14.97 3.78 36.77
N ASP A 138 -14.44 4.99 36.81
CA ASP A 138 -13.08 5.31 37.21
C ASP A 138 -12.94 4.99 38.72
N ASP A 139 -12.39 3.82 39.09
CA ASP A 139 -11.74 3.58 40.39
C ASP A 139 -11.07 2.18 40.41
N VAL A 140 -9.76 2.12 40.18
CA VAL A 140 -8.80 1.32 40.97
C VAL A 140 -7.40 1.84 40.69
N ASP A 141 -7.08 2.95 41.33
CA ASP A 141 -5.70 3.29 41.63
C ASP A 141 -5.24 2.34 42.76
N ALA A 142 -4.58 1.27 42.36
CA ALA A 142 -3.84 0.40 43.25
C ALA A 142 -2.38 0.42 42.82
N ASP A 143 -1.70 1.52 43.17
CA ASP A 143 -0.25 1.58 43.38
C ASP A 143 0.19 0.40 44.27
N ALA A 144 0.52 -0.71 43.63
CA ALA A 144 1.20 -1.83 44.25
C ALA A 144 2.70 -1.67 44.01
N ASP A 145 3.30 -0.97 44.97
CA ASP A 145 4.71 -0.94 45.33
C ASP A 145 5.43 -2.27 45.03
N SER A 146 6.44 -2.21 44.16
CA SER A 146 7.45 -3.27 44.08
C SER A 146 8.82 -2.64 43.87
N ALA A 147 9.26 -1.90 44.88
CA ALA A 147 10.68 -1.82 45.20
C ALA A 147 11.12 -3.11 45.92
N ASP A 148 12.43 -3.36 45.91
CA ASP A 148 13.17 -4.42 46.63
C ASP A 148 13.27 -5.77 45.87
N GLY A 149 14.46 -6.29 45.54
CA GLY A 149 15.80 -5.98 45.95
C GLY A 149 16.79 -6.90 45.21
N ALA A 150 18.05 -6.48 45.19
CA ALA A 150 19.19 -7.13 44.56
C ALA A 150 19.57 -8.49 45.17
N ASP A 151 20.20 -9.35 44.37
CA ASP A 151 21.35 -10.22 44.69
C ASP A 151 21.62 -11.07 43.43
N GLY A 152 22.79 -11.18 42.83
CA GLY A 152 24.15 -11.19 43.36
C GLY A 152 24.87 -12.42 42.76
N ALA A 153 26.16 -12.27 42.49
CA ALA A 153 27.16 -13.26 42.06
C ALA A 153 27.21 -13.65 40.57
N ASP A 154 28.36 -13.92 39.94
CA ASP A 154 29.79 -13.65 40.13
C ASP A 154 30.48 -14.54 39.08
N GLY A 155 31.66 -14.16 38.58
CA GLY A 155 32.51 -14.99 37.69
C GLY A 155 32.93 -14.23 36.44
N ALA A 156 33.89 -13.30 36.50
CA ALA A 156 35.34 -13.56 36.54
C ALA A 156 35.80 -14.47 35.38
N ASP A 157 36.48 -13.90 34.39
CA ASP A 157 37.89 -14.20 34.20
C ASP A 157 38.56 -13.13 33.31
N ASP A 158 39.49 -12.43 33.95
CA ASP A 158 40.50 -11.56 33.40
C ASP A 158 41.73 -12.45 33.14
N VAL A 159 42.15 -12.58 31.88
CA VAL A 159 43.53 -12.96 31.53
C VAL A 159 44.00 -12.17 30.31
N ASP A 160 44.68 -11.07 30.60
CA ASP A 160 45.85 -10.63 29.84
C ASP A 160 46.92 -11.75 29.84
N ASP A 161 47.83 -11.76 28.84
CA ASP A 161 49.20 -12.32 28.88
C ASP A 161 49.61 -13.27 27.72
N THR A 162 50.46 -12.72 26.85
CA THR A 162 51.59 -13.25 26.05
C THR A 162 51.50 -14.49 25.13
N GLY A 163 52.10 -14.35 23.92
CA GLY A 163 52.66 -15.49 23.18
C GLY A 163 53.06 -15.26 21.70
N ASP A 164 54.30 -14.82 21.50
CA ASP A 164 55.25 -15.00 20.34
C ASP A 164 54.74 -14.92 18.88
#